data_AF-A0A1Z8VNN5-F1
#
_entry.id   AF-A0A1Z8VNN5-F1
#
_cell.length_a   1.000
_cell.length_b   1.000
_cell.length_c   1.000
_cell.angle_alpha   90.00
_cell.angle_beta   90.00
_cell.angle_gamma   90.00
#
_symmetry.space_group_name_H-M   'P 1'
#
loop_
_entity.id
_entity.type
_entity.pdbx_description
1 polymer ?
#
loop_
_entity_poly.entity_id
_entity_poly.type
_entity_poly.pdbx_seq_one_letter_code
_entity_poly.pdbx_strand_id
1 'polypeptide(L)'
;MADVDSDTRHGLRILAETSKTIGTEGVARRLLKAAETGRKDDFKAASTIFNALPIEKRANIRAKAELEAKAVDNNSSGEKKDMVYNTSNDQISAEK
;
A
#
# COMPACT_ATOMS: atom_id res chain seq x y z
N MET A 1 -4.97 -14.36 21.62
CA MET A 1 -5.28 -14.43 20.18
C MET A 1 -4.00 -14.10 19.45
N ALA A 2 -3.61 -14.84 18.42
CA ALA A 2 -2.43 -14.49 17.63
C ALA A 2 -2.85 -13.40 16.64
N ASP A 3 -2.46 -12.15 16.88
CA ASP A 3 -2.69 -11.05 15.96
C ASP A 3 -1.80 -11.20 14.70
N VAL A 4 -2.13 -10.48 13.62
CA VAL A 4 -1.26 -10.38 12.44
C VAL A 4 -0.17 -9.32 12.64
N ASP A 5 1.05 -9.67 12.22
CA ASP A 5 2.24 -8.84 12.37
C ASP A 5 2.14 -7.50 11.63
N SER A 6 3.01 -6.55 11.95
CA SER A 6 3.01 -5.21 11.36
C SER A 6 3.17 -5.22 9.84
N ASP A 7 4.07 -6.07 9.33
CA ASP A 7 4.30 -6.23 7.88
C ASP A 7 3.06 -6.74 7.15
N THR A 8 2.37 -7.71 7.76
CA THR A 8 1.11 -8.23 7.20
C THR A 8 0.04 -7.14 7.18
N ARG A 9 -0.09 -6.36 8.26
CA ARG A 9 -1.02 -5.23 8.32
C ARG A 9 -0.68 -4.16 7.28
N HIS A 10 0.60 -3.88 7.06
CA HIS A 10 1.03 -2.93 6.03
C HIS A 10 0.68 -3.43 4.62
N GLY A 11 0.98 -4.69 4.31
CA GLY A 11 0.60 -5.30 3.02
C GLY A 11 -0.92 -5.29 2.79
N LEU A 12 -1.72 -5.49 3.83
CA LEU A 12 -3.18 -5.39 3.75
C LEU A 12 -3.67 -3.97 3.45
N ARG A 13 -3.00 -2.92 3.94
CA ARG A 13 -3.34 -1.52 3.61
C ARG A 13 -3.07 -1.23 2.14
N ILE A 14 -1.91 -1.61 1.63
CA ILE A 14 -1.56 -1.43 0.22
C ILE A 14 -2.54 -2.19 -0.67
N LEU A 15 -2.87 -3.44 -0.32
CA LEU A 15 -3.88 -4.23 -1.02
C LEU A 15 -5.27 -3.57 -0.97
N ALA A 16 -5.61 -2.89 0.13
CA ALA A 16 -6.88 -2.17 0.24
C ALA A 16 -6.91 -0.93 -0.66
N GLU A 17 -5.86 -0.13 -0.67
CA GLU A 17 -5.73 1.08 -1.49
C GLU A 17 -5.79 0.74 -2.99
N THR A 18 -5.02 -0.27 -3.41
CA THR A 18 -5.05 -0.79 -4.78
C THR A 18 -6.40 -1.40 -5.17
N SER A 19 -7.05 -2.13 -4.26
CA SER A 19 -8.41 -2.64 -4.50
C SER A 19 -9.41 -1.49 -4.68
N LYS A 20 -9.26 -0.39 -3.93
CA LYS A 20 -10.11 0.80 -4.07
C LYS A 20 -9.95 1.44 -5.44
N THR A 21 -8.72 1.58 -5.95
CA THR A 21 -8.46 2.17 -7.28
C THR A 21 -8.94 1.30 -8.44
N ILE A 22 -9.00 -0.03 -8.26
CA ILE A 22 -9.49 -0.98 -9.26
C ILE A 22 -11.03 -1.14 -9.22
N GLY A 23 -11.71 -0.47 -8.28
CA GLY A 23 -13.17 -0.49 -8.17
C GLY A 23 -13.73 -1.70 -7.41
N THR A 24 -12.92 -2.35 -6.56
CA THR A 24 -13.34 -3.43 -5.65
C THR A 24 -13.48 -2.93 -4.22
N GLU A 25 -14.27 -1.87 -4.02
CA GLU A 25 -14.42 -1.18 -2.72
C GLU A 25 -14.83 -2.11 -1.57
N GLY A 26 -15.72 -3.08 -1.81
CA GLY A 26 -16.15 -4.04 -0.80
C GLY A 26 -15.04 -4.98 -0.34
N VAL A 27 -14.00 -5.18 -1.15
CA VAL A 27 -12.79 -5.92 -0.81
C VAL A 27 -11.81 -4.98 -0.10
N ALA A 28 -11.63 -3.78 -0.63
CA ALA A 28 -10.79 -2.73 -0.03
C ALA A 28 -11.17 -2.46 1.43
N ARG A 29 -12.45 -2.26 1.73
CA ARG A 29 -12.93 -2.01 3.10
C ARG A 29 -12.60 -3.15 4.06
N ARG A 30 -12.65 -4.40 3.60
CA ARG A 30 -12.40 -5.57 4.44
C ARG A 30 -10.91 -5.82 4.65
N LEU A 31 -10.10 -5.57 3.63
CA LEU A 31 -8.64 -5.56 3.74
C LEU A 31 -8.16 -4.46 4.69
N LEU A 32 -8.72 -3.25 4.58
CA LEU A 32 -8.40 -2.14 5.48
C LEU A 32 -8.79 -2.47 6.92
N LYS A 33 -10.01 -2.98 7.14
CA LYS A 33 -10.45 -3.41 8.47
C LYS A 33 -9.54 -4.48 9.07
N ALA A 34 -9.10 -5.47 8.27
CA ALA A 34 -8.15 -6.48 8.73
C ALA A 34 -6.79 -5.88 9.12
N ALA A 35 -6.33 -4.87 8.37
CA ALA A 35 -5.12 -4.13 8.68
C ALA A 35 -5.23 -3.29 9.96
N GLU A 36 -6.38 -2.67 10.20
CA GLU A 36 -6.63 -1.82 11.37
C GLU A 36 -6.81 -2.64 12.65
N THR A 37 -7.63 -3.70 12.57
CA THR A 37 -7.95 -4.55 13.72
C THR A 37 -6.82 -5.48 14.11
N GLY A 38 -5.98 -5.88 13.15
CA GLY A 38 -4.91 -6.86 13.37
C GLY A 38 -5.41 -8.27 13.72
N ARG A 39 -6.72 -8.53 13.61
CA ARG A 39 -7.31 -9.80 14.00
C ARG A 39 -7.16 -10.83 12.88
N LYS A 40 -6.76 -12.05 13.24
CA LYS A 40 -6.69 -13.18 12.29
C LYS A 40 -8.03 -13.51 11.64
N ASP A 41 -9.15 -13.33 12.35
CA ASP A 41 -10.48 -13.58 11.79
C ASP A 41 -10.82 -12.58 10.68
N ASP A 42 -10.56 -11.29 10.90
CA ASP A 42 -10.74 -10.26 9.89
C ASP A 42 -9.78 -10.48 8.70
N PHE A 43 -8.53 -10.89 8.97
CA PHE A 43 -7.59 -11.28 7.91
C PHE A 43 -8.10 -12.45 7.06
N LYS A 44 -8.60 -13.51 7.71
CA LYS A 44 -9.15 -14.68 7.02
C LYS A 44 -10.34 -14.30 6.15
N ALA A 45 -11.27 -13.49 6.68
CA ALA A 45 -12.41 -13.00 5.94
C ALA A 45 -12.00 -12.14 4.73
N ALA A 46 -11.04 -11.22 4.91
CA ALA A 46 -10.52 -10.38 3.85
C ALA A 46 -9.82 -11.22 2.75
N SER A 47 -9.01 -12.20 3.15
CA SER A 47 -8.33 -13.14 2.24
C SER A 47 -9.32 -13.97 1.42
N THR A 48 -10.37 -14.53 2.05
CA THR A 48 -11.41 -15.28 1.34
C THR A 48 -12.08 -14.44 0.26
N ILE A 49 -12.43 -13.19 0.59
CA ILE A 49 -13.14 -12.29 -0.34
C ILE A 49 -12.21 -11.79 -1.44
N PHE A 50 -10.95 -11.49 -1.11
CA PHE A 50 -9.95 -11.19 -2.11
C PHE A 50 -9.75 -12.35 -3.09
N ASN A 51 -9.68 -13.58 -2.57
CA ASN A 51 -9.52 -14.79 -3.38
C ASN A 51 -10.74 -15.15 -4.23
N ALA A 52 -11.93 -14.67 -3.86
CA ALA A 52 -13.15 -14.81 -4.66
C ALA A 52 -13.18 -13.89 -5.89
N LEU A 53 -12.27 -12.91 -5.99
CA LEU A 53 -12.17 -12.06 -7.18
C LEU A 53 -11.68 -12.86 -8.40
N PRO A 54 -12.08 -12.45 -9.62
CA PRO A 54 -11.52 -13.00 -10.86
C PRO A 54 -9.99 -12.94 -10.87
N ILE A 55 -9.35 -13.95 -11.46
CA ILE A 55 -7.89 -14.09 -11.49
C ILE A 55 -7.23 -12.83 -12.05
N GLU A 56 -7.77 -12.25 -13.13
CA GLU A 56 -7.26 -11.04 -13.75
C GLU A 56 -7.27 -9.84 -12.79
N LYS A 57 -8.34 -9.67 -12.00
CA LYS A 57 -8.42 -8.60 -10.99
C LYS A 57 -7.42 -8.84 -9.86
N ARG A 58 -7.27 -10.08 -9.40
CA ARG A 58 -6.28 -10.42 -8.37
C ARG A 58 -4.85 -10.16 -8.83
N ALA A 59 -4.52 -10.52 -10.07
CA ALA A 59 -3.22 -10.26 -10.67
C ALA A 59 -2.94 -8.76 -10.79
N ASN A 60 -3.91 -7.98 -11.27
CA ASN A 60 -3.78 -6.53 -11.39
C ASN A 60 -3.60 -5.86 -10.01
N ILE A 61 -4.40 -6.24 -9.01
CA ILE A 61 -4.26 -5.71 -7.64
C ILE A 61 -2.89 -6.07 -7.07
N ARG A 62 -2.42 -7.31 -7.22
CA ARG A 62 -1.10 -7.73 -6.73
C ARG A 62 0.03 -6.96 -7.41
N ALA A 63 0.01 -6.86 -8.73
CA ALA A 63 1.04 -6.14 -9.49
C ALA A 63 1.12 -4.66 -9.07
N LYS A 64 -0.03 -4.00 -8.89
CA LYS A 64 -0.05 -2.62 -8.37
C LYS A 64 0.39 -2.53 -6.92
N ALA A 65 0.00 -3.47 -6.08
CA ALA A 65 0.39 -3.47 -4.67
C ALA A 65 1.90 -3.69 -4.51
N GLU A 66 2.51 -4.54 -5.33
CA GLU A 66 3.96 -4.72 -5.37
C GLU A 66 4.69 -3.45 -5.84
N LEU A 67 4.11 -2.71 -6.80
CA LEU A 67 4.66 -1.42 -7.23
C LEU A 67 4.56 -0.35 -6.12
N GLU A 68 3.41 -0.28 -5.44
CA GLU A 68 3.22 0.66 -4.33
C GLU A 68 4.10 0.32 -3.12
N ALA A 69 4.24 -0.97 -2.78
CA ALA A 69 5.18 -1.42 -1.75
C ALA A 69 6.63 -1.01 -2.08
N LYS A 70 7.07 -1.24 -3.32
CA LYS A 70 8.40 -0.82 -3.79
C LYS A 70 8.58 0.70 -3.78
N ALA A 71 7.53 1.47 -4.05
CA ALA A 71 7.59 2.93 -3.98
C ALA A 71 7.76 3.42 -2.54
N VAL A 72 7.14 2.75 -1.56
CA VAL A 72 7.30 3.05 -0.13
C VAL A 72 8.70 2.69 0.38
N ASP A 73 9.26 1.56 -0.04
CA ASP A 73 10.65 1.19 0.29
C ASP A 73 11.66 2.18 -0.30
N ASN A 74 11.43 2.66 -1.54
CA ASN A 74 12.28 3.69 -2.16
C ASN A 74 12.12 5.07 -1.48
N ASN A 75 11.00 5.35 -0.83
CA ASN A 75 10.79 6.59 -0.08
C ASN A 75 11.30 6.51 1.37
N SER A 76 11.71 5.34 1.83
CA SER A 76 12.32 5.12 3.15
C SER A 76 13.85 5.25 3.13
N SER A 77 14.42 5.49 1.94
CA SER A 77 15.83 5.82 1.71
C SER A 77 15.94 7.22 1.09
N GLY A 78 15.56 8.24 1.84
CA GLY A 78 15.64 9.61 1.36
C GLY A 78 15.57 10.56 2.54
N GLU A 79 16.73 10.82 3.14
CA GLU A 79 16.96 12.03 3.92
C GLU A 79 16.26 13.22 3.26
N LYS A 80 15.52 13.98 4.06
CA LYS A 80 15.07 15.32 3.64
C LYS A 80 16.27 16.10 3.14
N LYS A 81 16.25 16.51 1.87
CA LYS A 81 16.90 17.76 1.45
C LYS A 81 15.94 18.48 0.51
N ASP A 82 15.34 19.54 1.05
CA ASP A 82 14.61 20.55 0.31
C ASP A 82 15.44 20.99 -0.90
N MET A 83 15.01 20.55 -2.08
CA MET A 83 15.54 21.00 -3.36
C MET A 83 14.73 22.21 -3.79
N VAL A 84 15.21 23.40 -3.46
CA VAL A 84 14.60 24.65 -3.93
C VAL A 84 15.20 25.00 -5.29
N TYR A 85 14.35 25.04 -6.31
CA TYR A 85 14.75 25.46 -7.66
C TYR A 85 14.97 26.97 -7.69
N ASN A 86 16.20 27.41 -7.99
CA ASN A 86 16.52 28.83 -8.09
C ASN A 86 16.38 29.29 -9.55
N THR A 87 15.27 29.98 -9.84
CA THR A 87 14.92 30.50 -11.17
C THR A 87 15.93 31.52 -11.72
N SER A 88 16.78 32.10 -10.86
CA SER A 88 17.74 33.12 -11.30
C SER A 88 18.95 32.52 -12.00
N ASN A 89 19.32 31.29 -11.65
CA ASN A 89 20.52 30.62 -12.18
C ASN A 89 20.22 29.27 -12.83
N ASP A 90 18.94 28.90 -12.96
CA ASP A 90 18.47 27.63 -13.54
C ASP A 90 19.15 26.39 -12.93
N GLN A 91 19.32 26.38 -11.61
CA GLN A 91 20.02 25.30 -10.91
C GLN A 91 19.29 24.88 -9.63
N ILE A 92 19.31 23.56 -9.37
CA ILE A 92 18.79 22.96 -8.15
C ILE A 92 19.95 22.81 -7.17
N SER A 93 19.81 23.39 -5.97
CA SER A 93 20.78 23.23 -4.88
C SER A 93 20.09 22.62 -3.66
N ALA A 94 20.78 21.72 -2.97
CA ALA A 94 20.35 21.21 -1.69
C ALA A 94 20.75 22.21 -0.59
N GLU A 95 19.79 22.62 0.25
CA GLU A 95 20.06 23.50 1.39
C GLU A 95 21.08 22.83 2.33
N LYS A 96 22.03 23.63 2.84
CA LYS A 96 23.22 23.14 3.55
C LYS A 96 22.98 22.99 5.04
#